data_AF-A0A4R4RX31-F1
#
_entry.id   AF-A0A4R4RX31-F1
#
_cell.length_a   1.000
_cell.length_b   1.000
_cell.length_c   1.000
_cell.angle_alpha   90.00
_cell.angle_beta   90.00
_cell.angle_gamma   90.00
#
_symmetry.space_group_name_H-M   'P 1'
#
loop_
_entity.id
_entity.type
_entity.pdbx_description
1 polymer ?
#
loop_
_entity_poly.entity_id
_entity_poly.type
_entity_poly.pdbx_seq_one_letter_code
_entity_poly.pdbx_strand_id
1 'polypeptide(L)'
;MTSGAWNDSIPGIGTFFVGIDVAPGRYRCDDGKGGWWVRFAGPGGGDPVGSWPLPPGPTEIEIAQTDFAFETHVSTPWTRIAPPRAPADGSPAEPRPVADPALRAELDTIVARRRPLLWLAPLSVLALGLLGSPLLGSLWLVGLGMLAVLVALGTPSVSLDLRRARELERRRDRYLTPQDFDDDGRAMLGRVQAAVDAVRDSEVNRQGLLDAVDNAVTLPRQEWEIAQVLARQSKLRTEHGEMAAGAAAVPEAEAALRPLREKLDLSVEAVTRRVEALERYAERARSADEVLRAQRHLEAIAEKAHEYDELLADTVRDDLALPAIERLTEQGDELLRTLRARLAEAAEAGDELPPPS
;
A
#
# COMPACT_ATOMS: atom_id res chain seq x y z
N MET A 1 3.48 8.68 15.92
CA MET A 1 4.10 7.35 15.74
C MET A 1 3.14 6.57 14.85
N THR A 2 3.34 6.66 13.55
CA THR A 2 2.40 6.17 12.54
C THR A 2 2.69 4.71 12.22
N SER A 3 1.74 3.87 12.64
CA SER A 3 1.18 2.70 11.93
C SER A 3 2.15 1.82 11.12
N GLY A 4 2.27 0.56 11.55
CA GLY A 4 2.83 -0.56 10.77
C GLY A 4 2.02 -0.96 9.53
N ALA A 5 1.37 0.01 8.88
CA ALA A 5 0.91 -0.11 7.52
C ALA A 5 2.09 0.30 6.63
N TRP A 6 2.37 -0.49 5.59
CA TRP A 6 3.21 0.01 4.51
C TRP A 6 2.59 1.31 4.04
N ASN A 7 3.38 2.38 4.05
CA ASN A 7 2.89 3.64 3.55
C ASN A 7 2.76 3.43 2.04
N ASP A 8 1.54 3.48 1.49
CA ASP A 8 1.31 3.45 0.03
C ASP A 8 1.98 4.65 -0.68
N SER A 9 2.60 5.55 0.09
CA SER A 9 3.52 6.56 -0.39
C SER A 9 4.96 6.35 0.10
N ILE A 10 5.90 6.37 -0.83
CA ILE A 10 7.34 6.42 -0.57
C ILE A 10 7.77 7.89 -0.62
N PRO A 11 8.43 8.44 0.41
CA PRO A 11 9.01 9.77 0.33
C PRO A 11 9.93 9.91 -0.89
N GLY A 12 9.91 11.08 -1.53
CA GLY A 12 10.69 11.34 -2.74
C GLY A 12 12.20 11.32 -2.52
N ILE A 13 12.67 11.39 -1.27
CA ILE A 13 14.10 11.35 -0.95
C ILE A 13 14.35 10.29 0.11
N GLY A 14 15.27 9.36 -0.18
CA GLY A 14 15.80 8.38 0.77
C GLY A 14 16.01 6.99 0.17
N THR A 15 16.52 6.08 0.99
CA THR A 15 16.61 4.65 0.68
C THR A 15 15.67 3.83 1.53
N PHE A 16 15.00 2.89 0.87
CA PHE A 16 13.93 2.08 1.41
C PHE A 16 14.20 0.61 1.08
N PHE A 17 14.17 -0.26 2.08
CA PHE A 17 14.29 -1.69 1.85
C PHE A 17 12.95 -2.27 1.40
N VAL A 18 12.98 -3.01 0.29
CA VAL A 18 11.80 -3.73 -0.17
C VAL A 18 11.60 -4.92 0.77
N GLY A 19 10.37 -5.15 1.23
CA GLY A 19 10.15 -6.15 2.28
C GLY A 19 10.13 -5.56 3.71
N ILE A 20 10.63 -4.34 3.91
CA ILE A 20 10.74 -3.71 5.25
C ILE A 20 10.09 -2.31 5.29
N ASP A 21 10.54 -1.44 4.40
CA ASP A 21 10.12 -0.03 4.36
C ASP A 21 9.05 0.20 3.29
N VAL A 22 9.19 -0.47 2.13
CA VAL A 22 8.33 -0.29 0.95
C VAL A 22 7.86 -1.61 0.37
N ALA A 23 6.56 -1.68 0.08
CA ALA A 23 5.97 -2.89 -0.48
C ALA A 23 6.40 -3.00 -1.95
N PRO A 24 6.61 -4.22 -2.49
CA PRO A 24 6.76 -4.39 -3.93
C PRO A 24 5.48 -3.95 -4.65
N GLY A 25 5.64 -3.36 -5.83
CA GLY A 25 4.54 -2.67 -6.50
C GLY A 25 4.97 -1.76 -7.63
N ARG A 26 4.00 -1.28 -8.39
CA ARG A 26 4.20 -0.16 -9.31
C ARG A 26 3.92 1.14 -8.58
N TYR A 27 4.82 2.09 -8.74
CA TYR A 27 4.78 3.38 -8.09
C TYR A 27 4.88 4.50 -9.11
N ARG A 28 4.23 5.62 -8.83
CA ARG A 28 4.22 6.82 -9.67
C ARG A 28 4.61 8.04 -8.85
N CYS A 29 5.55 8.82 -9.32
CA CYS A 29 5.77 10.19 -8.85
C CYS A 29 5.19 11.17 -9.88
N ASP A 30 4.65 12.29 -9.41
CA ASP A 30 3.98 13.27 -10.28
C ASP A 30 4.96 14.19 -11.00
N ASP A 31 6.12 14.46 -10.40
CA ASP A 31 7.21 15.21 -11.01
C ASP A 31 8.58 14.62 -10.64
N GLY A 32 9.25 14.07 -11.65
CA GLY A 32 10.61 13.53 -11.53
C GLY A 32 11.72 14.55 -11.83
N LYS A 33 11.39 15.78 -12.24
CA LYS A 33 12.34 16.73 -12.86
C LYS A 33 13.67 16.85 -12.13
N GLY A 34 14.75 16.47 -12.82
CA GLY A 34 16.14 16.62 -12.32
C GLY A 34 16.50 15.67 -11.18
N GLY A 35 15.58 14.78 -10.81
CA GLY A 35 15.80 13.74 -9.81
C GLY A 35 16.37 12.46 -10.40
N TRP A 36 16.46 11.45 -9.54
CA TRP A 36 16.87 10.09 -9.90
C TRP A 36 16.23 9.05 -9.01
N TRP A 37 16.34 7.80 -9.44
CA TRP A 37 16.07 6.64 -8.62
C TRP A 37 17.03 5.51 -9.00
N VAL A 38 17.28 4.63 -8.03
CA VAL A 38 18.07 3.41 -8.17
C VAL A 38 17.36 2.28 -7.44
N ARG A 39 17.19 1.15 -8.13
CA ARG A 39 16.74 -0.12 -7.58
C ARG A 39 17.94 -1.05 -7.50
N PHE A 40 18.15 -1.61 -6.32
CA PHE A 40 19.15 -2.64 -6.11
C PHE A 40 18.48 -3.99 -6.38
N ALA A 41 18.55 -4.40 -7.64
CA ALA A 41 17.95 -5.64 -8.12
C ALA A 41 18.78 -6.84 -7.65
N GLY A 42 18.11 -7.91 -7.21
CA GLY A 42 18.76 -9.15 -6.81
C GLY A 42 19.24 -9.19 -5.36
N PRO A 43 19.49 -10.41 -4.85
CA PRO A 43 19.65 -10.66 -3.42
C PRO A 43 20.98 -10.12 -2.89
N GLY A 44 20.92 -9.06 -2.08
CA GLY A 44 22.10 -8.40 -1.51
C GLY A 44 22.66 -7.24 -2.35
N GLY A 45 21.94 -6.78 -3.37
CA GLY A 45 22.36 -5.66 -4.22
C GLY A 45 23.19 -6.10 -5.42
N GLY A 46 22.56 -6.84 -6.33
CA GLY A 46 23.07 -7.03 -7.69
C GLY A 46 23.16 -5.71 -8.46
N ASP A 47 23.42 -5.78 -9.77
CA ASP A 47 23.68 -4.58 -10.57
C ASP A 47 22.55 -3.54 -10.40
N PRO A 48 22.87 -2.34 -9.88
CA PRO A 48 21.86 -1.34 -9.61
C PRO A 48 21.22 -0.88 -10.93
N VAL A 49 19.89 -1.00 -10.99
CA VAL A 49 19.09 -0.48 -12.10
C VAL A 49 18.60 0.89 -11.71
N GLY A 50 18.97 1.94 -12.44
CA GLY A 50 18.56 3.29 -12.10
C GLY A 50 18.39 4.18 -13.31
N SER A 51 17.76 5.33 -13.08
CA SER A 51 17.56 6.36 -14.10
C SER A 51 17.95 7.72 -13.57
N TRP A 52 18.82 8.42 -14.31
CA TRP A 52 19.20 9.80 -14.07
C TRP A 52 19.71 10.47 -15.37
N PRO A 53 19.42 11.75 -15.61
CA PRO A 53 18.42 12.57 -14.92
C PRO A 53 17.00 12.23 -15.40
N LEU A 54 16.03 12.31 -14.50
CA LEU A 54 14.63 12.13 -14.85
C LEU A 54 14.08 13.35 -15.61
N PRO A 55 13.28 13.13 -16.67
CA PRO A 55 12.62 14.21 -17.40
C PRO A 55 11.54 14.90 -16.54
N PRO A 56 11.13 16.12 -16.90
CA PRO A 56 9.98 16.75 -16.25
C PRO A 56 8.69 15.98 -16.52
N GLY A 57 7.83 15.89 -15.51
CA GLY A 57 6.54 15.19 -15.59
C GLY A 57 6.50 13.86 -14.83
N PRO A 58 5.40 13.10 -14.97
CA PRO A 58 5.17 11.91 -14.17
C PRO A 58 6.14 10.80 -14.55
N THR A 59 6.71 10.14 -13.54
CA THR A 59 7.57 8.97 -13.72
C THR A 59 6.95 7.78 -13.02
N GLU A 60 6.91 6.64 -13.71
CA GLU A 60 6.46 5.37 -13.16
C GLU A 60 7.63 4.40 -13.04
N ILE A 61 7.65 3.67 -11.94
CA ILE A 61 8.62 2.61 -11.68
C ILE A 61 7.87 1.37 -11.23
N GLU A 62 8.51 0.23 -11.46
CA GLU A 62 8.12 -1.03 -10.86
C GLU A 62 9.19 -1.39 -9.85
N ILE A 63 8.83 -1.73 -8.62
CA ILE A 63 9.69 -2.31 -7.60
C ILE A 63 9.33 -3.79 -7.53
N ALA A 64 10.25 -4.65 -7.96
CA ALA A 64 10.03 -6.09 -8.01
C ALA A 64 9.99 -6.70 -6.60
N GLN A 65 9.35 -7.86 -6.46
CA GLN A 65 9.30 -8.59 -5.18
C GLN A 65 10.69 -9.02 -4.69
N THR A 66 11.63 -9.22 -5.62
CA THR A 66 12.99 -9.68 -5.37
C THR A 66 14.01 -8.54 -5.23
N ASP A 67 13.57 -7.30 -5.40
CA ASP A 67 14.44 -6.15 -5.15
C ASP A 67 14.85 -6.12 -3.68
N PHE A 68 16.08 -5.67 -3.42
CA PHE A 68 16.57 -5.53 -2.06
C PHE A 68 16.28 -4.15 -1.48
N ALA A 69 16.54 -3.11 -2.27
CA ALA A 69 16.36 -1.73 -1.85
C ALA A 69 15.98 -0.82 -3.01
N PHE A 70 15.31 0.27 -2.69
CA PHE A 70 14.92 1.34 -3.58
C PHE A 70 15.43 2.66 -3.01
N GLU A 71 16.27 3.36 -3.77
CA GLU A 71 16.79 4.67 -3.45
C GLU A 71 16.23 5.70 -4.44
N THR A 72 15.85 6.86 -3.92
CA THR A 72 15.26 7.91 -4.76
C THR A 72 15.61 9.30 -4.25
N HIS A 73 15.70 10.23 -5.20
CA HIS A 73 15.83 11.64 -4.96
C HIS A 73 15.02 12.41 -6.01
N VAL A 74 13.75 12.61 -5.72
CA VAL A 74 12.75 13.35 -6.49
C VAL A 74 12.00 14.34 -5.58
N SER A 75 11.41 15.37 -6.17
CA SER A 75 10.72 16.44 -5.43
C SER A 75 9.35 16.02 -4.89
N THR A 76 8.72 15.01 -5.50
CA THR A 76 7.39 14.52 -5.17
C THR A 76 7.46 13.09 -4.59
N PRO A 77 6.56 12.71 -3.66
CA PRO A 77 6.52 11.34 -3.18
C PRO A 77 6.07 10.39 -4.29
N TRP A 78 6.48 9.13 -4.18
CA TRP A 78 5.97 8.05 -5.01
C TRP A 78 4.69 7.51 -4.40
N THR A 79 3.65 7.30 -5.20
CA THR A 79 2.40 6.68 -4.76
C THR A 79 2.24 5.32 -5.43
N ARG A 80 1.89 4.29 -4.66
CA ARG A 80 1.63 2.95 -5.17
C ARG A 80 0.36 2.99 -6.02
N ILE A 81 0.48 2.62 -7.29
CA ILE A 81 -0.63 2.61 -8.25
C ILE A 81 -1.15 1.20 -8.52
N ALA A 82 -0.34 0.17 -8.27
CA ALA A 82 -0.72 -1.22 -8.49
C ALA A 82 0.24 -2.22 -7.81
N PRO A 83 -0.17 -3.49 -7.64
CA PRO A 83 0.75 -4.57 -7.30
C PRO A 83 1.82 -4.78 -8.39
N PRO A 84 2.95 -5.46 -8.06
CA PRO A 84 3.98 -5.78 -9.03
C PRO A 84 3.39 -6.67 -10.13
N ARG A 85 3.91 -6.57 -11.35
CA ARG A 85 3.44 -7.45 -12.43
C ARG A 85 3.84 -8.89 -12.11
N ALA A 86 2.92 -9.81 -12.38
CA ALA A 86 3.25 -11.22 -12.34
C ALA A 86 4.30 -11.53 -13.41
N PRO A 87 5.20 -12.51 -13.18
CA PRO A 87 6.16 -12.97 -14.18
C PRO A 87 5.45 -13.33 -15.50
N ALA A 88 5.95 -12.83 -16.63
CA ALA A 88 5.32 -13.01 -17.94
C ALA A 88 5.39 -14.47 -18.45
N ASP A 89 6.28 -15.27 -17.86
CA ASP A 89 6.50 -16.69 -18.12
C ASP A 89 5.54 -17.60 -17.33
N GLY A 90 4.69 -17.04 -16.45
CA GLY A 90 3.78 -17.80 -15.60
C GLY A 90 4.47 -18.53 -14.44
N SER A 91 5.76 -18.26 -14.20
CA SER A 91 6.48 -18.76 -13.04
C SER A 91 5.83 -18.25 -11.75
N PRO A 92 5.78 -19.07 -10.68
CA PRO A 92 5.29 -18.60 -9.39
C PRO A 92 6.11 -17.38 -8.95
N ALA A 93 5.44 -16.33 -8.47
CA ALA A 93 6.12 -15.15 -7.96
C ALA A 93 7.06 -15.58 -6.82
N GLU A 94 8.35 -15.26 -6.95
CA GLU A 94 9.30 -15.51 -5.87
C GLU A 94 8.87 -14.73 -4.62
N PRO A 95 8.90 -15.35 -3.43
CA PRO A 95 8.47 -14.69 -2.21
C PRO A 95 9.30 -13.43 -1.97
N ARG A 96 8.70 -12.40 -1.36
CA ARG A 96 9.46 -11.19 -0.96
C ARG A 96 10.44 -11.51 0.17
N PRO A 97 11.54 -10.75 0.32
CA PRO A 97 12.37 -10.81 1.51
C PRO A 97 11.55 -10.56 2.79
N VAL A 98 11.90 -11.28 3.86
CA VAL A 98 11.27 -11.14 5.18
C VAL A 98 12.31 -10.69 6.18
N ALA A 99 12.00 -9.66 6.97
CA ALA A 99 12.88 -9.16 8.00
C ALA A 99 12.23 -9.25 9.38
N ASP A 100 13.09 -9.26 10.40
CA ASP A 100 12.67 -9.09 11.79
C ASP A 100 11.92 -7.75 11.96
N PRO A 101 10.66 -7.76 12.44
CA PRO A 101 9.89 -6.53 12.65
C PRO A 101 10.57 -5.50 13.57
N ALA A 102 11.44 -5.93 14.50
CA ALA A 102 12.19 -5.02 15.37
C ALA A 102 13.38 -4.35 14.67
N LEU A 103 13.85 -4.90 13.55
CA LEU A 103 15.02 -4.41 12.82
C LEU A 103 14.82 -2.99 12.32
N ARG A 104 13.62 -2.64 11.87
CA ARG A 104 13.28 -1.29 11.38
C ARG A 104 13.46 -0.22 12.46
N ALA A 105 12.88 -0.45 13.63
CA ALA A 105 12.98 0.49 14.75
C ALA A 105 14.44 0.69 15.19
N GLU A 106 15.23 -0.39 15.21
CA GLU A 106 16.66 -0.29 15.52
C GLU A 106 17.45 0.49 14.47
N LEU A 107 17.23 0.24 13.18
CA LEU A 107 17.89 0.99 12.10
C LEU A 107 17.54 2.48 12.15
N ASP A 108 16.29 2.81 12.46
CA ASP A 108 15.86 4.20 12.65
C ASP A 108 16.58 4.87 13.81
N THR A 109 16.73 4.19 14.97
CA THR A 109 17.49 4.74 16.10
C THR A 109 18.97 4.96 15.77
N ILE A 110 19.61 4.02 15.06
CA ILE A 110 21.02 4.11 14.67
C ILE A 110 21.25 5.32 13.77
N VAL A 111 20.33 5.56 12.83
CA VAL A 111 20.41 6.69 11.90
C VAL A 111 20.07 7.99 12.59
N ALA A 112 19.03 8.03 13.43
CA ALA A 112 18.66 9.22 14.21
C ALA A 112 19.81 9.68 15.11
N ARG A 113 20.52 8.76 15.76
CA ARG A 113 21.66 9.07 16.64
C ARG A 113 22.83 9.75 15.92
N ARG A 114 23.00 9.53 14.61
CA ARG A 114 24.14 10.05 13.83
C ARG A 114 23.79 11.21 12.89
N ARG A 115 22.50 11.48 12.65
CA ARG A 115 22.01 12.70 11.98
C ARG A 115 22.68 13.99 12.48
N PRO A 116 22.82 14.26 13.79
CA PRO A 116 23.44 15.51 14.26
C PRO A 116 24.93 15.61 13.86
N LEU A 117 25.67 14.50 13.84
CA LEU A 117 27.09 14.50 13.50
C LEU A 117 27.33 14.84 12.02
N LEU A 118 26.43 14.40 11.13
CA LEU A 118 26.49 14.71 9.70
C LEU A 118 25.99 16.11 9.40
N TRP A 119 25.03 16.64 10.16
CA TRP A 119 24.63 18.05 10.05
C TRP A 119 25.79 19.01 10.37
N LEU A 120 26.76 18.57 11.18
CA LEU A 120 28.00 19.31 11.44
C LEU A 120 29.04 19.21 10.31
N ALA A 121 28.89 18.33 9.32
CA ALA A 121 29.82 18.19 8.20
C ALA A 121 30.02 19.50 7.40
N PRO A 122 28.97 20.21 6.93
CA PRO A 122 29.16 21.51 6.26
C PRO A 122 29.77 22.57 7.19
N LEU A 123 29.46 22.54 8.49
CA LEU A 123 30.07 23.43 9.49
C LEU A 123 31.56 23.15 9.67
N SER A 124 31.98 21.88 9.65
CA SER A 124 33.39 21.50 9.72
C SER A 124 34.17 21.90 8.46
N VAL A 125 33.53 21.80 7.30
CA VAL A 125 34.07 22.27 6.01
C VAL A 125 34.24 23.79 6.06
N LEU A 126 33.21 24.54 6.48
CA LEU A 126 33.30 25.99 6.68
C LEU A 126 34.37 26.41 7.70
N ALA A 127 34.46 25.72 8.84
CA ALA A 127 35.47 26.00 9.86
C ALA A 127 36.90 25.77 9.36
N LEU A 128 37.13 24.70 8.57
CA LEU A 128 38.40 24.43 7.93
C LEU A 128 38.75 25.49 6.87
N GLY A 129 37.76 25.95 6.11
CA GLY A 129 37.92 27.03 5.15
C GLY A 129 38.27 28.36 5.81
N LEU A 130 37.66 28.66 6.96
CA LEU A 130 37.96 29.86 7.75
C LEU A 130 39.40 29.82 8.29
N LEU A 131 39.84 28.65 8.78
CA LEU A 131 41.22 28.43 9.23
C LEU A 131 42.27 28.56 8.11
N GLY A 132 41.93 28.16 6.88
CA GLY A 132 42.82 28.27 5.71
C GLY A 132 42.85 29.66 5.05
N SER A 133 41.93 30.55 5.41
CA SER A 133 41.78 31.88 4.82
C SER A 133 43.02 32.80 4.87
N PRO A 134 43.86 32.84 5.93
CA PRO A 134 45.04 33.70 5.95
C PRO A 134 46.15 33.24 5.00
N LEU A 135 46.12 31.98 4.52
CA LEU A 135 47.14 31.39 3.64
C LEU A 135 46.75 31.46 2.15
N LEU A 136 45.45 31.38 1.84
CA LEU A 136 44.96 31.09 0.48
C LEU A 136 44.06 32.20 -0.10
N GLY A 137 43.76 33.25 0.67
CA GLY A 137 43.00 34.41 0.21
C GLY A 137 41.47 34.21 0.20
N SER A 138 40.73 35.30 -0.03
CA SER A 138 39.27 35.36 0.11
C SER A 138 38.50 34.56 -0.96
N LEU A 139 39.07 34.33 -2.13
CA LEU A 139 38.47 33.51 -3.20
C LEU A 139 38.31 32.03 -2.80
N TRP A 140 39.15 31.54 -1.90
CA TRP A 140 39.09 30.18 -1.35
C TRP A 140 37.81 29.94 -0.54
N LEU A 141 37.32 30.96 0.17
CA LEU A 141 36.09 30.88 0.97
C LEU A 141 34.84 30.70 0.10
N VAL A 142 34.83 31.24 -1.12
CA VAL A 142 33.72 31.06 -2.07
C VAL A 142 33.66 29.61 -2.55
N GLY A 143 34.81 29.03 -2.90
CA GLY A 143 34.90 27.62 -3.30
C GLY A 143 34.49 26.66 -2.17
N LEU A 144 34.92 26.95 -0.94
CA LEU A 144 34.59 26.14 0.24
C LEU A 144 33.16 26.34 0.73
N GLY A 145 32.59 27.53 0.57
CA GLY A 145 31.16 27.79 0.79
C GLY A 145 30.29 27.03 -0.20
N MET A 146 30.66 27.03 -1.48
CA MET A 146 29.96 26.24 -2.51
C MET A 146 30.09 24.73 -2.25
N LEU A 147 31.27 24.27 -1.83
CA LEU A 147 31.48 22.88 -1.41
C LEU A 147 30.64 22.53 -0.17
N ALA A 148 30.55 23.42 0.83
CA ALA A 148 29.72 23.22 2.02
C ALA A 148 28.23 23.13 1.66
N VAL A 149 27.76 23.94 0.71
CA VAL A 149 26.38 23.86 0.18
C VAL A 149 26.15 22.54 -0.57
N LEU A 150 27.05 22.15 -1.47
CA LEU A 150 27.00 20.84 -2.15
C LEU A 150 26.98 19.67 -1.16
N VAL A 151 27.83 19.74 -0.13
CA VAL A 151 27.88 18.76 0.95
C VAL A 151 26.57 18.76 1.75
N ALA A 152 26.04 19.93 2.11
CA ALA A 152 24.78 20.04 2.85
C ALA A 152 23.57 19.48 2.07
N LEU A 153 23.54 19.65 0.74
CA LEU A 153 22.48 19.10 -0.11
C LEU A 153 22.65 17.60 -0.39
N GLY A 154 23.89 17.09 -0.56
CA GLY A 154 24.13 15.73 -1.03
C GLY A 154 24.56 14.69 0.02
N THR A 155 25.21 15.10 1.12
CA THR A 155 25.82 14.14 2.06
C THR A 155 24.89 13.57 3.15
N PRO A 156 23.86 14.26 3.67
CA PRO A 156 23.07 13.71 4.76
C PRO A 156 22.22 12.50 4.34
N SER A 157 21.62 12.51 3.15
CA SER A 157 20.78 11.42 2.63
C SER A 157 21.64 10.24 2.18
N VAL A 158 22.47 10.43 1.14
CA VAL A 158 23.24 9.36 0.50
C VAL A 158 24.18 8.63 1.47
N SER A 159 24.79 9.33 2.43
CA SER A 159 25.74 8.69 3.37
C SER A 159 25.07 7.92 4.50
N LEU A 160 23.90 8.35 4.98
CA LEU A 160 23.12 7.63 5.99
C LEU A 160 22.48 6.38 5.38
N ASP A 161 22.06 6.50 4.13
CA ASP A 161 21.30 5.49 3.40
C ASP A 161 22.20 4.33 2.91
N LEU A 162 23.37 4.63 2.34
CA LEU A 162 24.39 3.60 2.07
C LEU A 162 24.91 2.93 3.35
N ARG A 163 24.91 3.62 4.48
CA ARG A 163 25.28 3.02 5.77
C ARG A 163 24.18 2.11 6.31
N ARG A 164 22.89 2.45 6.13
CA ARG A 164 21.78 1.55 6.45
C ARG A 164 21.92 0.24 5.67
N ALA A 165 22.19 0.30 4.36
CA ALA A 165 22.39 -0.89 3.54
C ALA A 165 23.57 -1.75 4.04
N ARG A 166 24.72 -1.14 4.34
CA ARG A 166 25.87 -1.85 4.91
C ARG A 166 25.61 -2.42 6.31
N GLU A 167 24.88 -1.71 7.16
CA GLU A 167 24.51 -2.22 8.50
C GLU A 167 23.46 -3.33 8.41
N LEU A 168 22.62 -3.34 7.38
CA LEU A 168 21.75 -4.46 7.07
C LEU A 168 22.58 -5.68 6.69
N GLU A 169 23.54 -5.51 5.77
CA GLU A 169 24.45 -6.58 5.33
C GLU A 169 25.23 -7.20 6.50
N ARG A 170 25.63 -6.39 7.48
CA ARG A 170 26.26 -6.85 8.74
C ARG A 170 25.31 -7.64 9.65
N ARG A 171 23.99 -7.50 9.46
CA ARG A 171 22.91 -8.13 10.22
C ARG A 171 22.16 -9.15 9.35
N ARG A 172 22.88 -9.91 8.52
CA ARG A 172 22.37 -11.03 7.69
C ARG A 172 21.58 -12.07 8.46
N ASP A 173 21.73 -12.13 9.78
CA ASP A 173 20.96 -12.99 10.68
C ASP A 173 19.52 -12.51 10.92
N ARG A 174 19.19 -11.25 10.58
CA ARG A 174 17.89 -10.61 10.88
C ARG A 174 17.04 -10.31 9.64
N TYR A 175 17.46 -10.78 8.47
CA TYR A 175 16.66 -10.76 7.27
C TYR A 175 16.90 -12.01 6.43
N LEU A 176 15.87 -12.46 5.73
CA LEU A 176 15.87 -13.64 4.88
C LEU A 176 15.46 -13.23 3.47
N THR A 177 16.20 -13.73 2.49
CA THR A 177 16.05 -13.52 1.07
C THR A 177 15.61 -14.81 0.38
N PRO A 178 15.03 -14.77 -0.84
CA PRO A 178 14.47 -15.97 -1.50
C PRO A 178 15.46 -17.12 -1.71
N GLN A 179 16.74 -16.81 -1.77
CA GLN A 179 17.87 -17.74 -1.87
C GLN A 179 18.18 -18.51 -0.58
N ASP A 180 17.69 -18.03 0.57
CA ASP A 180 17.86 -18.71 1.86
C ASP A 180 16.88 -19.90 2.01
N PHE A 181 16.04 -20.10 1.00
CA PHE A 181 15.02 -21.14 0.92
C PHE A 181 15.29 -22.06 -0.27
N ASP A 182 14.88 -23.32 -0.16
CA ASP A 182 14.73 -24.21 -1.30
C ASP A 182 13.36 -24.00 -1.97
N ASP A 183 13.04 -24.77 -3.01
CA ASP A 183 11.78 -24.62 -3.77
C ASP A 183 10.54 -24.77 -2.88
N ASP A 184 10.54 -25.78 -2.02
CA ASP A 184 9.44 -26.04 -1.08
C ASP A 184 9.31 -24.91 -0.04
N GLY A 185 10.44 -24.43 0.47
CA GLY A 185 10.50 -23.29 1.38
C GLY A 185 9.96 -22.01 0.74
N ARG A 186 10.32 -21.74 -0.51
CA ARG A 186 9.81 -20.58 -1.27
C ARG A 186 8.31 -20.67 -1.50
N ALA A 187 7.81 -21.82 -1.92
CA ALA A 187 6.38 -22.03 -2.15
C ALA A 187 5.57 -21.84 -0.86
N MET A 188 6.05 -22.38 0.26
CA MET A 188 5.38 -22.23 1.55
C MET A 188 5.42 -20.79 2.06
N LEU A 189 6.54 -20.08 1.86
CA LEU A 189 6.64 -18.67 2.22
C LEU A 189 5.70 -17.79 1.38
N GLY A 190 5.58 -18.07 0.08
CA GLY A 190 4.62 -17.37 -0.79
C GLY A 190 3.18 -17.50 -0.32
N ARG A 191 2.79 -18.70 0.16
CA ARG A 191 1.46 -18.93 0.77
C ARG A 191 1.25 -18.10 2.04
N VAL A 192 2.25 -18.03 2.92
CA VAL A 192 2.19 -17.21 4.14
C VAL A 192 2.01 -15.74 3.78
N GLN A 193 2.80 -15.23 2.83
CA GLN A 193 2.74 -13.84 2.38
C GLN A 193 1.38 -13.50 1.78
N ALA A 194 0.84 -14.38 0.93
CA ALA A 194 -0.49 -14.21 0.37
C ALA A 194 -1.59 -14.17 1.44
N ALA A 195 -1.51 -15.04 2.45
CA ALA A 195 -2.47 -15.05 3.56
C ALA A 195 -2.38 -13.77 4.42
N VAL A 196 -1.16 -13.33 4.75
CA VAL A 196 -0.91 -12.09 5.51
C VAL A 196 -1.43 -10.87 4.74
N ASP A 197 -1.13 -10.79 3.44
CA ASP A 197 -1.57 -9.69 2.59
C ASP A 197 -3.09 -9.68 2.44
N ALA A 198 -3.73 -10.83 2.26
CA ALA A 198 -5.19 -10.93 2.19
C ALA A 198 -5.89 -10.42 3.46
N VAL A 199 -5.36 -10.67 4.66
CA VAL A 199 -5.90 -10.10 5.90
C VAL A 199 -5.65 -8.61 5.95
N ARG A 200 -4.43 -8.16 5.65
CA ARG A 200 -4.05 -6.74 5.73
C ARG A 200 -4.87 -5.87 4.79
N ASP A 201 -5.04 -6.34 3.56
CA ASP A 201 -5.73 -5.65 2.48
C ASP A 201 -7.25 -5.81 2.57
N SER A 202 -7.75 -6.63 3.49
CA SER A 202 -9.18 -6.75 3.75
C SER A 202 -9.76 -5.42 4.22
N GLU A 203 -10.96 -5.13 3.75
CA GLU A 203 -11.66 -3.90 4.05
C GLU A 203 -12.07 -3.84 5.53
N VAL A 204 -12.45 -4.97 6.12
CA VAL A 204 -12.71 -5.11 7.56
C VAL A 204 -11.48 -4.78 8.42
N ASN A 205 -10.27 -5.12 7.97
CA ASN A 205 -9.05 -4.76 8.67
C ASN A 205 -8.75 -3.26 8.52
N ARG A 206 -8.87 -2.70 7.31
CA ARG A 206 -8.65 -1.26 7.07
C ARG A 206 -9.60 -0.35 7.85
N GLN A 207 -10.83 -0.80 8.08
CA GLN A 207 -11.83 -0.06 8.86
C GLN A 207 -11.72 -0.27 10.36
N GLY A 208 -10.78 -1.09 10.84
CA GLY A 208 -10.62 -1.40 12.25
C GLY A 208 -11.76 -2.24 12.84
N LEU A 209 -12.51 -2.95 11.99
CA LEU A 209 -13.53 -3.92 12.43
C LEU A 209 -12.88 -5.22 12.94
N LEU A 210 -11.68 -5.53 12.45
CA LEU A 210 -10.73 -6.42 13.11
C LEU A 210 -9.80 -5.60 14.01
N ASP A 211 -9.13 -6.25 14.96
CA ASP A 211 -8.08 -5.62 15.76
C ASP A 211 -6.86 -5.30 14.87
N ALA A 212 -6.96 -4.18 14.14
CA ALA A 212 -5.96 -3.75 13.18
C ALA A 212 -4.61 -3.44 13.84
N VAL A 213 -4.63 -3.06 15.13
CA VAL A 213 -3.41 -2.80 15.90
C VAL A 213 -2.68 -4.09 16.22
N ASP A 214 -3.40 -5.10 16.72
CA ASP A 214 -2.80 -6.43 16.94
C ASP A 214 -2.34 -7.05 15.62
N ASN A 215 -3.18 -6.99 14.56
CA ASN A 215 -2.81 -7.51 13.24
C ASN A 215 -1.56 -6.84 12.66
N ALA A 216 -1.38 -5.53 12.86
CA ALA A 216 -0.22 -4.79 12.39
C ALA A 216 1.09 -5.23 13.06
N VAL A 217 1.03 -5.83 14.26
CA VAL A 217 2.21 -6.28 15.03
C VAL A 217 2.39 -7.79 14.94
N THR A 218 1.31 -8.55 15.08
CA THR A 218 1.32 -10.00 15.17
C THR A 218 1.57 -10.64 13.81
N LEU A 219 0.93 -10.18 12.73
CA LEU A 219 1.12 -10.79 11.39
C LEU A 219 2.58 -10.72 10.88
N PRO A 220 3.29 -9.56 10.92
CA PRO A 220 4.72 -9.53 10.59
C PRO A 220 5.57 -10.48 11.41
N ARG A 221 5.28 -10.58 12.71
CA ARG A 221 6.02 -11.45 13.61
C ARG A 221 5.79 -12.92 13.29
N GLN A 222 4.56 -13.31 12.97
CA GLN A 222 4.25 -14.66 12.50
C GLN A 222 4.95 -14.97 11.16
N GLU A 223 4.95 -14.04 10.20
CA GLU A 223 5.66 -14.16 8.91
C GLU A 223 7.15 -14.41 9.14
N TRP A 224 7.80 -13.59 9.99
CA TRP A 224 9.22 -13.74 10.34
C TRP A 224 9.56 -15.04 11.06
N GLU A 225 8.77 -15.43 12.07
CA GLU A 225 8.99 -16.68 12.81
C GLU A 225 8.84 -17.91 11.89
N ILE A 226 7.87 -17.92 10.98
CA ILE A 226 7.69 -19.00 10.01
C ILE A 226 8.86 -19.01 9.02
N ALA A 227 9.24 -17.84 8.48
CA ALA A 227 10.36 -17.72 7.54
C ALA A 227 11.67 -18.27 8.14
N GLN A 228 11.98 -17.98 9.40
CA GLN A 228 13.17 -18.54 10.07
C GLN A 228 13.15 -20.07 10.15
N VAL A 229 11.99 -20.66 10.43
CA VAL A 229 11.87 -22.13 10.47
C VAL A 229 12.00 -22.71 9.08
N LEU A 230 11.38 -22.11 8.06
CA LEU A 230 11.48 -22.54 6.66
C LEU A 230 12.92 -22.47 6.13
N ALA A 231 13.66 -21.40 6.44
CA ALA A 231 15.07 -21.27 6.06
C ALA A 231 15.93 -22.35 6.73
N ARG A 232 15.67 -22.64 8.01
CA ARG A 232 16.36 -23.73 8.73
C ARG A 232 16.03 -25.10 8.14
N GLN A 233 14.77 -25.36 7.80
CA GLN A 233 14.35 -26.60 7.16
C GLN A 233 15.00 -26.74 5.78
N SER A 234 15.03 -25.67 4.98
CA SER A 234 15.68 -25.64 3.66
C SER A 234 17.16 -26.02 3.77
N LYS A 235 17.88 -25.39 4.71
CA LYS A 235 19.28 -25.72 4.98
C LYS A 235 19.46 -27.19 5.39
N LEU A 236 18.64 -27.69 6.30
CA LEU A 236 18.72 -29.09 6.75
C LEU A 236 18.39 -30.08 5.64
N ARG A 237 17.45 -29.78 4.73
CA ARG A 237 17.15 -30.61 3.55
C ARG A 237 18.34 -30.67 2.60
N THR A 238 18.99 -29.54 2.33
CA THR A 238 20.21 -29.49 1.52
C THR A 238 21.33 -30.32 2.14
N GLU A 239 21.62 -30.11 3.42
CA GLU A 239 22.64 -30.87 4.16
C GLU A 239 22.35 -32.39 4.18
N HIS A 240 21.08 -32.77 4.39
CA HIS A 240 20.68 -34.17 4.33
C HIS A 240 20.79 -34.77 2.93
N GLY A 241 20.52 -33.99 1.88
CA GLY A 241 20.70 -34.41 0.48
C GLY A 241 22.17 -34.73 0.18
N GLU A 242 23.08 -33.86 0.62
CA GLU A 242 24.53 -34.07 0.48
C GLU A 242 25.02 -35.29 1.27
N MET A 243 24.59 -35.44 2.53
CA MET A 243 24.93 -36.60 3.36
C MET A 243 24.38 -37.90 2.76
N ALA A 244 23.15 -37.88 2.25
CA ALA A 244 22.53 -39.04 1.62
C ALA A 244 23.24 -39.45 0.32
N ALA A 245 23.67 -38.49 -0.50
CA ALA A 245 24.43 -38.75 -1.72
C ALA A 245 25.77 -39.43 -1.41
N GLY A 246 26.48 -38.98 -0.35
CA GLY A 246 27.72 -39.62 0.11
C GLY A 246 27.51 -40.98 0.78
N ALA A 247 26.37 -41.17 1.46
CA ALA A 247 26.01 -42.39 2.18
C ALA A 247 25.34 -43.45 1.30
N ALA A 248 24.97 -43.15 0.05
CA ALA A 248 24.19 -44.03 -0.84
C ALA A 248 24.83 -45.40 -1.08
N ALA A 249 26.14 -45.55 -0.88
CA ALA A 249 26.86 -46.81 -1.01
C ALA A 249 26.84 -47.69 0.27
N VAL A 250 26.36 -47.18 1.41
CA VAL A 250 26.44 -47.83 2.73
C VAL A 250 25.06 -47.86 3.42
N PRO A 251 24.38 -49.03 3.47
CA PRO A 251 23.04 -49.18 4.06
C PRO A 251 22.94 -48.74 5.53
N GLU A 252 24.01 -48.93 6.31
CA GLU A 252 24.09 -48.54 7.73
C GLU A 252 24.08 -47.02 7.89
N ALA A 253 24.73 -46.29 6.98
CA ALA A 253 24.74 -44.83 6.97
C ALA A 253 23.36 -44.26 6.58
N GLU A 254 22.66 -44.90 5.65
CA GLU A 254 21.27 -44.55 5.32
C GLU A 254 20.32 -44.79 6.51
N ALA A 255 20.48 -45.92 7.21
CA ALA A 255 19.68 -46.21 8.40
C ALA A 255 19.89 -45.17 9.52
N ALA A 256 21.11 -44.65 9.67
CA ALA A 256 21.43 -43.61 10.64
C ALA A 256 20.79 -42.25 10.32
N LEU A 257 20.52 -41.95 9.05
CA LEU A 257 19.87 -40.70 8.62
C LEU A 257 18.34 -40.72 8.85
N ARG A 258 17.71 -41.89 8.95
CA ARG A 258 16.25 -42.03 9.05
C ARG A 258 15.63 -41.24 10.23
N PRO A 259 16.15 -41.33 11.47
CA PRO A 259 15.58 -40.57 12.60
C PRO A 259 15.73 -39.05 12.44
N LEU A 260 16.74 -38.58 11.69
CA LEU A 260 16.92 -37.16 11.42
C LEU A 260 15.90 -36.65 10.40
N ARG A 261 15.57 -37.45 9.39
CA ARG A 261 14.49 -37.18 8.43
C ARG A 261 13.13 -37.13 9.13
N GLU A 262 12.82 -38.11 9.98
CA GLU A 262 11.57 -38.13 10.76
C GLU A 262 11.39 -36.87 11.62
N LYS A 263 12.46 -36.40 12.28
CA LYS A 263 12.41 -35.15 13.06
C LYS A 263 12.17 -33.92 12.17
N LEU A 264 12.76 -33.90 10.98
CA LEU A 264 12.54 -32.83 10.01
C LEU A 264 11.09 -32.84 9.50
N ASP A 265 10.54 -34.01 9.20
CA ASP A 265 9.16 -34.18 8.74
C ASP A 265 8.15 -33.70 9.79
N LEU A 266 8.36 -34.02 11.07
CA LEU A 266 7.55 -33.49 12.18
C LEU A 266 7.59 -31.96 12.26
N SER A 267 8.76 -31.36 12.00
CA SER A 267 8.92 -29.90 11.93
C SER A 267 8.16 -29.32 10.74
N VAL A 268 8.23 -29.95 9.57
CA VAL A 268 7.51 -29.54 8.35
C VAL A 268 5.99 -29.62 8.56
N GLU A 269 5.50 -30.68 9.19
CA GLU A 269 4.07 -30.84 9.50
C GLU A 269 3.57 -29.75 10.48
N ALA A 270 4.35 -29.45 11.51
CA ALA A 270 4.01 -28.41 12.48
C ALA A 270 3.94 -27.02 11.83
N VAL A 271 4.89 -26.68 10.95
CA VAL A 271 4.87 -25.42 10.20
C VAL A 271 3.70 -25.38 9.22
N THR A 272 3.45 -26.47 8.49
CA THR A 272 2.32 -26.58 7.56
C THR A 272 1.00 -26.27 8.26
N ARG A 273 0.75 -26.86 9.44
CA ARG A 273 -0.47 -26.59 10.24
C ARG A 273 -0.60 -25.12 10.65
N ARG A 274 0.53 -24.45 10.94
CA ARG A 274 0.56 -23.02 11.26
C ARG A 274 0.24 -22.16 10.04
N VAL A 275 0.77 -22.49 8.86
CA VAL A 275 0.45 -21.82 7.60
C VAL A 275 -1.04 -21.97 7.26
N GLU A 276 -1.59 -23.18 7.36
CA GLU A 276 -3.02 -23.40 7.13
C GLU A 276 -3.91 -22.63 8.11
N ALA A 277 -3.46 -22.43 9.35
CA ALA A 277 -4.19 -21.60 10.30
C ALA A 277 -4.24 -20.13 9.88
N LEU A 278 -3.14 -19.60 9.32
CA LEU A 278 -3.11 -18.25 8.73
C LEU A 278 -4.00 -18.15 7.50
N GLU A 279 -3.97 -19.14 6.61
CA GLU A 279 -4.85 -19.18 5.43
C GLU A 279 -6.33 -19.22 5.81
N ARG A 280 -6.70 -20.01 6.82
CA ARG A 280 -8.08 -20.01 7.37
C ARG A 280 -8.47 -18.67 7.98
N TYR A 281 -7.53 -17.95 8.57
CA TYR A 281 -7.79 -16.60 9.08
C TYR A 281 -8.00 -15.60 7.92
N ALA A 282 -7.19 -15.69 6.88
CA ALA A 282 -7.34 -14.89 5.65
C ALA A 282 -8.67 -15.14 4.93
N GLU A 283 -9.11 -16.40 4.86
CA GLU A 283 -10.43 -16.74 4.31
C GLU A 283 -11.56 -16.08 5.13
N ARG A 284 -11.51 -16.14 6.46
CA ARG A 284 -12.50 -15.50 7.33
C ARG A 284 -12.54 -13.98 7.14
N ALA A 285 -11.39 -13.33 6.97
CA ALA A 285 -11.33 -11.91 6.67
C ALA A 285 -12.01 -11.58 5.33
N ARG A 286 -11.80 -12.40 4.29
CA ARG A 286 -12.48 -12.25 2.99
C ARG A 286 -13.99 -12.46 3.08
N SER A 287 -14.44 -13.50 3.79
CA SER A 287 -15.88 -13.71 4.00
C SER A 287 -16.52 -12.54 4.77
N ALA A 288 -15.80 -11.95 5.74
CA ALA A 288 -16.27 -10.78 6.46
C ALA A 288 -16.38 -9.54 5.55
N ASP A 289 -15.45 -9.34 4.61
CA ASP A 289 -15.55 -8.29 3.60
C ASP A 289 -16.79 -8.45 2.72
N GLU A 290 -17.13 -9.68 2.33
CA GLU A 290 -18.33 -9.96 1.53
C GLU A 290 -19.61 -9.58 2.29
N VAL A 291 -19.69 -9.93 3.58
CA VAL A 291 -20.81 -9.54 4.45
C VAL A 291 -20.89 -8.03 4.61
N LEU A 292 -19.75 -7.36 4.81
CA LEU A 292 -19.70 -5.90 4.92
C LEU A 292 -20.18 -5.20 3.63
N ARG A 293 -19.78 -5.72 2.47
CA ARG A 293 -20.25 -5.22 1.16
C ARG A 293 -21.75 -5.45 0.99
N ALA A 294 -22.26 -6.61 1.39
CA ALA A 294 -23.69 -6.91 1.34
C ALA A 294 -24.51 -5.98 2.26
N GLN A 295 -24.03 -5.73 3.48
CA GLN A 295 -24.66 -4.79 4.41
C GLN A 295 -24.78 -3.39 3.79
N ARG A 296 -23.68 -2.86 3.24
CA ARG A 296 -23.69 -1.53 2.59
C ARG A 296 -24.63 -1.46 1.40
N HIS A 297 -24.73 -2.55 0.64
CA HIS A 297 -25.67 -2.62 -0.47
C HIS A 297 -27.12 -2.55 0.02
N LEU A 298 -27.45 -3.25 1.10
CA LEU A 298 -28.78 -3.18 1.72
C LEU A 298 -29.08 -1.79 2.29
N GLU A 299 -28.11 -1.15 2.95
CA GLU A 299 -28.25 0.22 3.45
C GLU A 299 -28.54 1.20 2.30
N ALA A 300 -27.81 1.10 1.18
CA ALA A 300 -28.06 1.92 0.00
C ALA A 300 -29.43 1.67 -0.65
N ILE A 301 -29.95 0.44 -0.60
CA ILE A 301 -31.31 0.12 -1.06
C ILE A 301 -32.35 0.73 -0.11
N ALA A 302 -32.13 0.62 1.20
CA ALA A 302 -33.05 1.16 2.20
C ALA A 302 -33.14 2.69 2.13
N GLU A 303 -32.02 3.38 1.91
CA GLU A 303 -31.99 4.83 1.70
C GLU A 303 -32.82 5.23 0.47
N LYS A 304 -32.66 4.52 -0.65
CA LYS A 304 -33.49 4.76 -1.85
C LYS A 304 -34.96 4.43 -1.64
N ALA A 305 -35.27 3.39 -0.89
CA ALA A 305 -36.65 3.01 -0.59
C ALA A 305 -37.42 4.15 0.11
N HIS A 306 -36.72 4.95 0.94
CA HIS A 306 -37.32 6.12 1.57
C HIS A 306 -37.77 7.18 0.54
N GLU A 307 -36.99 7.40 -0.53
CA GLU A 307 -37.39 8.30 -1.63
C GLU A 307 -38.64 7.80 -2.37
N TYR A 308 -38.77 6.47 -2.53
CA TYR A 308 -39.99 5.87 -3.11
C TYR A 308 -41.19 6.00 -2.18
N ASP A 309 -41.01 5.84 -0.87
CA ASP A 309 -42.06 6.04 0.12
C ASP A 309 -42.53 7.50 0.16
N GLU A 310 -41.62 8.48 0.05
CA GLU A 310 -41.96 9.91 -0.07
C GLU A 310 -42.75 10.20 -1.37
N LEU A 311 -42.31 9.66 -2.50
CA LEU A 311 -43.02 9.78 -3.77
C LEU A 311 -44.44 9.17 -3.69
N LEU A 312 -44.58 8.04 -3.00
CA LEU A 312 -45.88 7.40 -2.79
C LEU A 312 -46.77 8.26 -1.89
N ALA A 313 -46.21 8.91 -0.86
CA ALA A 313 -46.95 9.83 0.01
C ALA A 313 -47.42 11.09 -0.73
N ASP A 314 -46.59 11.66 -1.60
CA ASP A 314 -46.95 12.83 -2.41
C ASP A 314 -48.02 12.49 -3.47
N THR A 315 -47.92 11.33 -4.12
CA THR A 315 -48.97 10.88 -5.06
C THR A 315 -50.31 10.62 -4.37
N VAL A 316 -50.31 10.03 -3.17
CA VAL A 316 -51.54 9.89 -2.36
C VAL A 316 -52.11 11.27 -1.98
N ARG A 317 -51.27 12.27 -1.69
CA ARG A 317 -51.72 13.64 -1.44
C ARG A 317 -52.37 14.25 -2.68
N ASP A 318 -51.81 14.02 -3.86
CA ASP A 318 -52.35 14.51 -5.13
C ASP A 318 -53.70 13.85 -5.46
N ASP A 319 -53.84 12.53 -5.24
CA ASP A 319 -55.11 11.81 -5.39
C ASP A 319 -56.21 12.36 -4.44
N LEU A 320 -55.83 12.77 -3.23
CA LEU A 320 -56.75 13.43 -2.28
C LEU A 320 -57.10 14.87 -2.67
N ALA A 321 -56.31 15.52 -3.54
CA ALA A 321 -56.57 16.88 -4.03
C ALA A 321 -57.51 16.91 -5.25
N LEU A 322 -57.65 15.80 -6.00
CA LEU A 322 -58.56 15.70 -7.15
C LEU A 322 -60.00 16.17 -6.87
N PRO A 323 -60.68 15.73 -5.78
CA PRO A 323 -62.05 16.15 -5.49
C PRO A 323 -62.21 17.64 -5.14
N ALA A 324 -61.12 18.33 -4.77
CA ALA A 324 -61.13 19.76 -4.55
C ALA A 324 -61.00 20.53 -5.88
N ILE A 325 -60.19 20.03 -6.81
CA ILE A 325 -60.04 20.58 -8.17
C ILE A 325 -61.33 20.40 -8.98
N GLU A 326 -61.99 19.25 -8.85
CA GLU A 326 -63.29 19.01 -9.49
C GLU A 326 -64.35 20.03 -9.03
N ARG A 327 -64.44 20.29 -7.72
CA ARG A 327 -65.33 21.33 -7.17
C ARG A 327 -65.01 22.74 -7.65
N LEU A 328 -63.72 23.10 -7.76
CA LEU A 328 -63.31 24.39 -8.31
C LEU A 328 -63.70 24.53 -9.79
N THR A 329 -63.66 23.42 -10.53
CA THR A 329 -64.06 23.37 -11.95
C THR A 329 -65.57 23.56 -12.10
N GLU A 330 -66.38 22.86 -11.27
CA GLU A 330 -67.84 23.05 -11.23
C GLU A 330 -68.22 24.50 -10.89
N GLN A 331 -67.51 25.13 -9.95
CA GLN A 331 -67.70 26.54 -9.62
C GLN A 331 -67.32 27.48 -10.78
N GLY A 332 -66.25 27.16 -11.52
CA GLY A 332 -65.88 27.89 -12.73
C GLY A 332 -66.95 27.79 -13.83
N ASP A 333 -67.56 26.62 -13.99
CA ASP A 333 -68.66 26.40 -14.94
C ASP A 333 -69.94 27.14 -14.54
N GLU A 334 -70.24 27.19 -13.25
CA GLU A 334 -71.33 27.99 -12.67
C GLU A 334 -71.13 29.49 -12.97
N LEU A 335 -69.90 29.99 -12.77
CA LEU A 335 -69.53 31.36 -13.05
C LEU A 335 -69.64 31.68 -14.55
N LEU A 336 -69.14 30.80 -15.42
CA LEU A 336 -69.25 30.94 -16.88
C LEU A 336 -70.70 30.96 -17.34
N ARG A 337 -71.56 30.09 -16.78
CA ARG A 337 -73.01 30.10 -17.05
C ARG A 337 -73.64 31.43 -16.66
N THR A 338 -73.30 31.94 -15.48
CA THR A 338 -73.81 33.22 -14.98
C THR A 338 -73.37 34.40 -15.85
N LEU A 339 -72.10 34.44 -16.26
CA LEU A 339 -71.57 35.50 -17.14
C LEU A 339 -72.21 35.45 -18.53
N ARG A 340 -72.41 34.25 -19.10
CA ARG A 340 -73.13 34.08 -20.37
C ARG A 340 -74.59 34.54 -20.28
N ALA A 341 -75.27 34.22 -19.18
CA ALA A 341 -76.64 34.69 -18.94
C ALA A 341 -76.71 36.22 -18.88
N ARG A 342 -75.79 36.87 -18.16
CA ARG A 342 -75.72 38.35 -18.12
C ARG A 342 -75.35 38.98 -19.47
N LEU A 343 -74.48 38.34 -20.24
CA LEU A 343 -74.16 38.77 -21.61
C LEU A 343 -75.36 38.65 -22.54
N ALA A 344 -76.18 37.61 -22.40
CA ALA A 344 -77.42 37.45 -23.14
C ALA A 344 -78.47 38.50 -22.74
N GLU A 345 -78.66 38.75 -21.44
CA GLU A 345 -79.54 39.84 -20.96
C GLU A 345 -79.08 41.21 -21.45
N ALA A 346 -77.76 41.47 -21.46
CA ALA A 346 -77.21 42.72 -21.99
C ALA A 346 -77.35 42.85 -23.51
N ALA A 347 -77.33 41.73 -24.24
CA ALA A 347 -77.57 41.71 -25.69
C ALA A 347 -79.06 41.96 -26.02
N GLU A 348 -79.99 41.36 -25.27
CA GLU A 348 -81.44 41.64 -25.40
C GLU A 348 -81.77 43.10 -25.05
N ALA A 349 -81.20 43.64 -23.97
CA ALA A 349 -81.38 45.06 -23.61
C ALA A 349 -80.74 46.02 -24.63
N GLY A 350 -79.73 45.56 -25.38
CA GLY A 350 -79.13 46.30 -26.50
C GLY A 350 -80.00 46.31 -27.76
N ASP A 351 -80.79 45.25 -27.98
CA ASP A 351 -81.72 45.12 -29.11
C ASP A 351 -83.02 45.92 -28.90
N GLU A 352 -83.34 46.28 -27.65
CA GLU A 352 -84.44 47.20 -27.28
C GLU A 352 -84.10 48.70 -27.42
N LEU A 353 -82.87 49.07 -27.78
CA LEU A 353 -82.50 50.46 -28.03
C LEU A 353 -82.91 50.89 -29.46
N PRO A 354 -83.75 51.92 -29.64
CA PRO A 354 -84.20 52.35 -30.95
C PRO A 354 -83.05 52.98 -31.76
N PRO A 355 -83.06 52.87 -33.11
CA PRO A 355 -81.96 53.37 -33.92
C PRO A 355 -81.82 54.90 -33.80
N PRO A 356 -80.58 55.42 -33.84
CA PRO A 356 -80.34 56.85 -33.74
C PRO A 356 -80.93 57.60 -34.93
N SER A 357 -81.67 58.66 -34.63
CA SER A 357 -82.26 59.62 -35.58
C SER A 357 -81.24 60.51 -36.28
#